data_AF-A0A9X2IJE5-F1
#
_entry.id   AF-A0A9X2IJE5-F1
#
_cell.length_a   1.000
_cell.length_b   1.000
_cell.length_c   1.000
_cell.angle_alpha   90.00
_cell.angle_beta   90.00
_cell.angle_gamma   90.00
#
_symmetry.space_group_name_H-M   'P 1'
#
loop_
_entity.id
_entity.type
_entity.pdbx_description
1 polymer ?
#
loop_
_entity_poly.entity_id
_entity_poly.type
_entity_poly.pdbx_seq_one_letter_code
_entity_poly.pdbx_strand_id
1 'polypeptide(L)'
;MKARLQNGYWPFKSPIGFKTVRKSGHGKVLERDEPYATIIADVLEGFASGRFEGVAEVARYLAAQPAWPKDRKGEVHSERVFELFSRPVYAGYVSCDDWGVEPLKGKHEGLVSFETWLAVQERRDGKAKAPARKDLNEAFPLRGFVCCASCGEPLTACWSKGRSAHYPYYLCDTPKCPVSRKSIRKEKLEGDFEALLQTLKPSEGLFHLAFEMFRDLWDAKLANAGMQGKSLENEIRAMDKKIDALLERIVDASSDSVVKAYERKIKELESQKMVMREKIANCGKPLKSFGETYRTAFSFLENPHKLWVSPRLEDRRAVLKLVFAERLSYVRNEGYRTAQISTPFKMLGDLNMSKKSMVPHAGQHQVIHFNSLRLFWTYWGFTHSLCFQKKCPDTEMTMRATAITLMLLLTAVTFAGIVLSLIDSFT
;
A
#
# COMPACT_ATOMS: atom_id res chain seq x y z
N MET A 1 -20.14 32.84 -6.86
CA MET A 1 -19.22 31.85 -6.25
C MET A 1 -18.98 30.64 -7.16
N LYS A 2 -20.02 30.04 -7.76
CA LYS A 2 -19.90 28.91 -8.72
C LYS A 2 -18.86 29.13 -9.84
N ALA A 3 -18.91 30.26 -10.54
CA ALA A 3 -17.92 30.58 -11.59
C ALA A 3 -16.46 30.64 -11.07
N ARG A 4 -16.24 31.08 -9.83
CA ARG A 4 -14.90 31.09 -9.21
C ARG A 4 -14.40 29.67 -8.96
N LEU A 5 -15.28 28.78 -8.51
CA LEU A 5 -14.99 27.35 -8.32
C LEU A 5 -14.67 26.66 -9.66
N GLN A 6 -15.48 26.90 -10.70
CA GLN A 6 -15.27 26.34 -12.04
C GLN A 6 -13.94 26.80 -12.67
N ASN A 7 -13.47 28.00 -12.31
CA ASN A 7 -12.15 28.48 -12.70
C ASN A 7 -10.98 27.90 -11.85
N GLY A 8 -11.26 26.93 -10.97
CA GLY A 8 -10.26 26.23 -10.15
C GLY A 8 -9.89 26.93 -8.84
N TYR A 9 -10.63 27.96 -8.40
CA TYR A 9 -10.34 28.66 -7.14
C TYR A 9 -11.30 28.23 -6.04
N TRP A 10 -10.81 28.09 -4.81
CA TRP A 10 -11.64 27.83 -3.64
C TRP A 10 -12.36 29.11 -3.16
N PRO A 11 -13.71 29.20 -3.22
CA PRO A 11 -14.45 30.39 -2.82
C PRO A 11 -14.92 30.35 -1.36
N PHE A 12 -14.80 29.22 -0.67
CA PHE A 12 -15.32 29.02 0.68
C PHE A 12 -14.29 29.38 1.76
N LYS A 13 -14.65 29.20 3.03
CA LYS A 13 -13.72 29.31 4.16
C LYS A 13 -12.53 28.37 3.95
N SER A 14 -11.32 28.84 4.27
CA SER A 14 -10.11 28.02 4.17
C SER A 14 -10.22 26.77 5.03
N PRO A 15 -9.99 25.57 4.45
CA PRO A 15 -9.83 24.35 5.22
C PRO A 15 -8.60 24.44 6.13
N ILE A 16 -8.60 23.72 7.25
CA ILE A 16 -7.43 23.58 8.13
C ILE A 16 -6.26 23.04 7.29
N GLY A 17 -5.06 23.59 7.46
CA GLY A 17 -3.88 23.28 6.63
C GLY A 17 -3.65 24.27 5.48
N PHE A 18 -4.60 25.18 5.23
CA PHE A 18 -4.45 26.24 4.25
C PHE A 18 -4.79 27.61 4.82
N LYS A 19 -4.05 28.62 4.36
CA LYS A 19 -4.34 30.04 4.55
C LYS A 19 -4.72 30.69 3.23
N THR A 20 -5.61 31.67 3.27
CA THR A 20 -5.96 32.44 2.07
C THR A 20 -5.00 33.61 1.91
N VAL A 21 -4.31 33.69 0.76
CA VAL A 21 -3.41 34.79 0.41
C VAL A 21 -3.90 35.46 -0.87
N ARG A 22 -3.74 36.79 -0.98
CA ARG A 22 -4.02 37.52 -2.23
C ARG A 22 -2.78 37.46 -3.12
N LYS A 23 -2.91 36.88 -4.32
CA LYS A 23 -1.89 36.88 -5.38
C LYS A 23 -2.34 37.77 -6.55
N SER A 24 -1.40 38.53 -7.12
CA SER A 24 -1.67 39.37 -8.29
C SER A 24 -2.20 38.52 -9.46
N GLY A 25 -3.19 38.99 -10.20
CA GLY A 25 -3.85 38.27 -11.30
C GLY A 25 -4.81 37.14 -10.89
N HIS A 26 -4.64 36.53 -9.72
CA HIS A 26 -5.42 35.36 -9.28
C HIS A 26 -6.43 35.67 -8.15
N GLY A 27 -6.27 36.81 -7.47
CA GLY A 27 -7.08 37.19 -6.32
C GLY A 27 -6.77 36.31 -5.11
N LYS A 28 -7.79 35.83 -4.39
CA LYS A 28 -7.63 34.96 -3.21
C LYS A 28 -7.30 33.52 -3.63
N VAL A 29 -6.14 33.01 -3.21
CA VAL A 29 -5.65 31.64 -3.48
C VAL A 29 -5.28 30.97 -2.15
N LEU A 30 -5.47 29.65 -2.07
CA LEU A 30 -5.04 28.86 -0.91
C LEU A 30 -3.53 28.60 -0.99
N GLU A 31 -2.86 28.75 0.14
CA GLU A 31 -1.44 28.44 0.31
C GLU A 31 -1.25 27.62 1.58
N ARG A 32 -0.21 26.79 1.62
CA ARG A 32 0.08 25.90 2.75
C ARG A 32 0.22 26.69 4.05
N ASP A 33 -0.39 26.18 5.10
CA ASP A 33 -0.32 26.74 6.46
C ASP A 33 0.34 25.74 7.41
N GLU A 34 1.61 25.99 7.74
CA GLU A 34 2.41 25.13 8.62
C GLU A 34 2.18 25.49 10.09
N PRO A 35 2.16 24.50 11.02
CA PRO A 35 2.48 23.08 10.83
C PRO A 35 1.29 22.20 10.42
N TYR A 36 0.08 22.76 10.29
CA TYR A 36 -1.14 21.99 10.01
C TYR A 36 -1.07 21.26 8.66
N ALA A 37 -0.50 21.90 7.64
CA ALA A 37 -0.31 21.32 6.32
C ALA A 37 0.52 20.02 6.37
N THR A 38 1.67 20.06 7.06
CA THR A 38 2.51 18.87 7.27
C THR A 38 1.78 17.76 8.03
N ILE A 39 1.04 18.10 9.10
CA ILE A 39 0.30 17.10 9.89
C ILE A 39 -0.79 16.41 9.03
N ILE A 40 -1.51 17.17 8.20
CA ILE A 40 -2.56 16.62 7.34
C ILE A 40 -1.96 15.75 6.24
N ALA A 41 -0.86 16.18 5.61
CA ALA A 41 -0.16 15.37 4.61
C ALA A 41 0.24 14.01 5.19
N ASP A 42 0.90 14.00 6.35
CA ASP A 42 1.35 12.77 7.02
C ASP A 42 0.18 11.86 7.45
N VAL A 43 -0.97 12.44 7.81
CA VAL A 43 -2.19 11.67 8.10
C VAL A 43 -2.77 11.02 6.85
N LEU A 44 -2.88 11.77 5.74
CA LEU A 44 -3.43 11.27 4.49
C LEU A 44 -2.52 10.21 3.87
N GLU A 45 -1.21 10.45 3.82
CA GLU A 45 -0.20 9.49 3.36
C GLU A 45 -0.12 8.27 4.27
N GLY A 46 -0.14 8.48 5.59
CA GLY A 46 -0.18 7.39 6.57
C GLY A 46 -1.44 6.53 6.46
N PHE A 47 -2.59 7.14 6.15
CA PHE A 47 -3.83 6.40 5.94
C PHE A 47 -3.93 5.80 4.54
N ALA A 48 -3.27 6.35 3.51
CA ALA A 48 -3.18 5.70 2.20
C ALA A 48 -2.27 4.45 2.28
N SER A 49 -1.04 4.62 2.79
CA SER A 49 0.02 3.60 2.81
C SER A 49 -0.25 2.37 3.68
N GLY A 50 -1.13 2.48 4.66
CA GLY A 50 -1.36 1.38 5.60
C GLY A 50 -0.99 1.71 7.02
N ARG A 51 -0.15 2.72 7.26
CA ARG A 51 0.38 3.04 8.60
C ARG A 51 -0.74 3.14 9.64
N PHE A 52 -1.81 3.85 9.31
CA PHE A 52 -3.04 3.87 10.12
C PHE A 52 -4.04 2.83 9.61
N GLU A 53 -4.53 1.97 10.51
CA GLU A 53 -5.54 0.95 10.20
C GLU A 53 -6.95 1.54 10.07
N GLY A 54 -7.24 2.59 10.84
CA GLY A 54 -8.59 3.12 10.94
C GLY A 54 -8.63 4.52 11.54
N VAL A 55 -9.82 5.12 11.47
CA VAL A 55 -10.10 6.50 11.88
C VAL A 55 -9.74 6.75 13.35
N ALA A 56 -9.88 5.75 14.22
CA ALA A 56 -9.53 5.88 15.64
C ALA A 56 -8.03 6.05 15.88
N GLU A 57 -7.17 5.46 15.04
CA GLU A 57 -5.71 5.63 15.16
C GLU A 57 -5.28 7.00 14.68
N VAL A 58 -5.88 7.46 13.59
CA VAL A 58 -5.67 8.82 13.07
C VAL A 58 -6.09 9.87 14.10
N ALA A 59 -7.24 9.68 14.75
CA ALA A 59 -7.70 10.56 15.82
C ALA A 59 -6.71 10.61 16.99
N ARG A 60 -6.15 9.46 17.42
CA ARG A 60 -5.11 9.41 18.47
C ARG A 60 -3.84 10.13 18.03
N TYR A 61 -3.40 9.91 16.79
CA TYR A 61 -2.23 10.58 16.23
C TYR A 61 -2.40 12.10 16.22
N LEU A 62 -3.54 12.60 15.73
CA LEU A 62 -3.87 14.02 15.74
C LEU A 62 -3.95 14.59 17.16
N ALA A 63 -4.55 13.86 18.11
CA ALA A 63 -4.61 14.28 19.51
C ALA A 63 -3.23 14.35 20.18
N ALA A 64 -2.27 13.53 19.76
CA ALA A 64 -0.89 13.56 20.25
C ALA A 64 -0.10 14.76 19.71
N GLN A 65 -0.50 15.38 18.59
CA GLN A 65 0.18 16.54 18.04
C GLN A 65 -0.06 17.79 18.90
N PRO A 66 0.99 18.53 19.32
CA PRO A 66 0.83 19.73 20.15
C PRO A 66 0.08 20.86 19.43
N ALA A 67 0.34 21.03 18.14
CA ALA A 67 -0.22 22.12 17.35
C ALA A 67 -1.65 21.87 16.90
N TRP A 68 -2.13 20.62 16.90
CA TRP A 68 -3.45 20.29 16.33
C TRP A 68 -4.59 20.80 17.21
N PRO A 69 -5.69 21.36 16.65
CA PRO A 69 -6.81 21.85 17.45
C PRO A 69 -7.56 20.68 18.10
N LYS A 70 -7.73 20.75 19.42
CA LYS A 70 -8.40 19.73 20.23
C LYS A 70 -9.69 20.28 20.83
N ASP A 71 -10.61 19.39 21.19
CA ASP A 71 -11.77 19.79 21.97
C ASP A 71 -11.40 20.13 23.42
N ARG A 72 -12.40 20.52 24.22
CA ARG A 72 -12.22 20.85 25.66
C ARG A 72 -11.65 19.68 26.47
N LYS A 73 -11.81 18.44 26.02
CA LYS A 73 -11.32 17.22 26.67
C LYS A 73 -9.94 16.79 26.14
N GLY A 74 -9.37 17.52 25.18
CA GLY A 74 -8.10 17.17 24.55
C GLY A 74 -8.22 16.07 23.50
N GLU A 75 -9.43 15.72 23.06
CA GLU A 75 -9.69 14.65 22.10
C GLU A 75 -9.95 15.22 20.69
N VAL A 76 -9.81 14.33 19.69
CA VAL A 76 -10.15 14.59 18.29
C VAL A 76 -11.26 13.62 17.89
N HIS A 77 -12.43 14.17 17.54
CA HIS A 77 -13.58 13.37 17.12
C HIS A 77 -13.35 12.70 15.76
N SER A 78 -13.87 11.48 15.59
CA SER A 78 -13.79 10.74 14.31
C SER A 78 -14.42 11.48 13.13
N GLU A 79 -15.47 12.27 13.38
CA GLU A 79 -16.11 13.11 12.37
C GLU A 79 -15.13 14.10 11.72
N ARG A 80 -14.23 14.69 12.52
CA ARG A 80 -13.18 15.58 12.00
C ARG A 80 -12.25 14.85 11.03
N VAL A 81 -11.94 13.59 11.32
CA VAL A 81 -11.10 12.76 10.45
C VAL A 81 -11.83 12.41 9.14
N PHE A 82 -13.12 12.09 9.21
CA PHE A 82 -13.95 11.87 8.01
C PHE A 82 -14.06 13.13 7.15
N GLU A 83 -14.18 14.31 7.77
CA GLU A 83 -14.16 15.61 7.08
C GLU A 83 -12.82 15.82 6.34
N LEU A 84 -11.69 15.49 6.96
CA LEU A 84 -10.37 15.56 6.33
C LEU A 84 -10.27 14.64 5.11
N PHE A 85 -10.68 13.38 5.25
CA PHE A 85 -10.59 12.39 4.18
C PHE A 85 -11.51 12.74 3.00
N SER A 86 -12.67 13.32 3.25
CA SER A 86 -13.67 13.59 2.20
C SER A 86 -13.27 14.74 1.26
N ARG A 87 -12.31 15.59 1.63
CA ARG A 87 -12.06 16.85 0.92
C ARG A 87 -10.96 16.71 -0.15
N PRO A 88 -11.29 16.80 -1.46
CA PRO A 88 -10.29 16.76 -2.53
C PRO A 88 -9.39 18.01 -2.58
N VAL A 89 -9.73 19.06 -1.83
CA VAL A 89 -8.90 20.27 -1.67
C VAL A 89 -7.49 19.95 -1.20
N TYR A 90 -7.32 18.90 -0.38
CA TYR A 90 -6.02 18.46 0.09
C TYR A 90 -5.18 17.79 -1.01
N ALA A 91 -5.78 17.34 -2.10
CA ALA A 91 -5.09 16.85 -3.28
C ALA A 91 -4.82 17.94 -4.34
N GLY A 92 -5.19 19.21 -4.06
CA GLY A 92 -5.09 20.29 -5.05
C GLY A 92 -6.26 20.33 -6.04
N TYR A 93 -7.41 19.74 -5.70
CA TYR A 93 -8.61 19.74 -6.54
C TYR A 93 -9.75 20.49 -5.85
N VAL A 94 -10.68 21.04 -6.63
CA VAL A 94 -11.86 21.72 -6.12
C VAL A 94 -13.10 21.00 -6.64
N SER A 95 -14.04 20.72 -5.75
CA SER A 95 -15.35 20.13 -6.09
C SER A 95 -16.44 20.79 -5.26
N CYS A 96 -17.69 20.66 -5.71
CA CYS A 96 -18.86 21.06 -4.95
C CYS A 96 -20.07 20.30 -5.49
N ASP A 97 -20.51 19.28 -4.74
CA ASP A 97 -21.61 18.39 -5.14
C ASP A 97 -22.93 19.18 -5.23
N ASP A 98 -23.18 20.11 -4.30
CA ASP A 98 -24.37 20.98 -4.31
C ASP A 98 -24.51 21.79 -5.62
N TRP A 99 -23.41 22.05 -6.31
CA TRP A 99 -23.39 22.79 -7.57
C TRP A 99 -23.19 21.91 -8.80
N GLY A 100 -23.14 20.58 -8.61
CA GLY A 100 -22.85 19.60 -9.66
C GLY A 100 -21.45 19.75 -10.24
N VAL A 101 -20.49 20.20 -9.45
CA VAL A 101 -19.11 20.43 -9.88
C VAL A 101 -18.24 19.26 -9.41
N GLU A 102 -17.96 18.36 -10.35
CA GLU A 102 -17.00 17.27 -10.19
C GLU A 102 -15.58 17.80 -9.87
N PRO A 103 -14.67 16.96 -9.33
CA PRO A 103 -13.31 17.38 -8.99
C PRO A 103 -12.55 17.96 -10.18
N LEU A 104 -12.30 19.28 -10.14
CA LEU A 104 -11.51 20.02 -11.12
C LEU A 104 -10.13 20.34 -10.54
N LYS A 105 -9.10 20.43 -11.39
CA LYS A 105 -7.77 20.82 -10.92
C LYS A 105 -7.82 22.24 -10.35
N GLY A 106 -7.49 22.36 -9.08
CA GLY A 106 -7.40 23.62 -8.37
C GLY A 106 -6.18 24.44 -8.81
N LYS A 107 -6.23 25.75 -8.57
CA LYS A 107 -5.09 26.66 -8.75
C LYS A 107 -4.15 26.70 -7.53
N HIS A 108 -4.54 26.06 -6.44
CA HIS A 108 -3.70 25.89 -5.26
C HIS A 108 -2.90 24.59 -5.35
N GLU A 109 -1.79 24.55 -4.63
CA GLU A 109 -0.99 23.34 -4.48
C GLU A 109 -1.65 22.39 -3.47
N GLY A 110 -1.73 21.11 -3.82
CA GLY A 110 -2.20 20.07 -2.90
C GLY A 110 -1.22 19.84 -1.75
N LEU A 111 -1.74 19.33 -0.63
CA LEU A 111 -0.89 18.80 0.44
C LEU A 111 -0.36 17.41 0.09
N VAL A 112 -1.17 16.62 -0.63
CA VAL A 112 -0.85 15.27 -1.12
C VAL A 112 -1.19 15.16 -2.61
N SER A 113 -0.76 14.08 -3.26
CA SER A 113 -1.14 13.78 -4.65
C SER A 113 -2.60 13.34 -4.78
N PHE A 114 -3.14 13.41 -6.00
CA PHE A 114 -4.48 12.90 -6.29
C PHE A 114 -4.56 11.39 -6.11
N GLU A 115 -3.50 10.68 -6.49
CA GLU A 115 -3.37 9.23 -6.31
C GLU A 115 -3.48 8.84 -4.83
N THR A 116 -2.77 9.56 -3.94
CA THR A 116 -2.85 9.34 -2.49
C THR A 116 -4.28 9.57 -1.99
N TRP A 117 -4.96 10.63 -2.45
CA TRP A 117 -6.33 10.91 -2.03
C TRP A 117 -7.34 9.86 -2.53
N LEU A 118 -7.17 9.33 -3.74
CA LEU A 118 -7.96 8.22 -4.25
C LEU A 118 -7.75 6.95 -3.42
N ALA A 119 -6.51 6.63 -3.05
CA ALA A 119 -6.20 5.51 -2.17
C ALA A 119 -6.87 5.67 -0.78
N VAL A 120 -6.94 6.90 -0.26
CA VAL A 120 -7.70 7.21 0.96
C VAL A 120 -9.20 6.94 0.77
N GLN A 121 -9.80 7.34 -0.37
CA GLN A 121 -11.22 7.08 -0.64
C GLN A 121 -11.51 5.58 -0.74
N GLU A 122 -10.72 4.83 -1.51
CA GLU A 122 -10.88 3.38 -1.67
C GLU A 122 -10.84 2.67 -0.32
N ARG A 123 -9.89 3.05 0.54
CA ARG A 123 -9.76 2.46 1.88
C ARG A 123 -10.87 2.86 2.84
N ARG A 124 -11.38 4.09 2.71
CA ARG A 124 -12.52 4.58 3.49
C ARG A 124 -13.81 3.85 3.13
N ASP A 125 -14.05 3.64 1.83
CA ASP A 125 -15.26 3.02 1.30
C ASP A 125 -15.19 1.48 1.32
N GLY A 126 -13.98 0.93 1.50
CA GLY A 126 -13.76 -0.49 1.73
C GLY A 126 -14.44 -1.03 2.99
N LYS A 127 -14.40 -2.35 3.16
CA LYS A 127 -15.04 -3.03 4.30
C LYS A 127 -14.52 -2.46 5.63
N ALA A 128 -15.42 -1.88 6.40
CA ALA A 128 -15.13 -1.39 7.75
C ALA A 128 -14.54 -2.53 8.60
N LYS A 129 -13.31 -2.36 9.08
CA LYS A 129 -12.71 -3.27 10.06
C LYS A 129 -13.37 -3.03 11.40
N ALA A 130 -13.81 -4.10 12.07
CA ALA A 130 -14.44 -4.00 13.39
C ALA A 130 -13.51 -3.22 14.36
N PRO A 131 -14.04 -2.25 15.12
CA PRO A 131 -13.21 -1.42 16.00
C PRO A 131 -12.57 -2.29 17.07
N ALA A 132 -11.24 -2.31 17.12
CA ALA A 132 -10.51 -2.94 18.21
C ALA A 132 -10.64 -2.09 19.49
N ARG A 133 -10.89 -2.73 20.64
CA ARG A 133 -10.88 -2.07 21.95
C ARG A 133 -9.53 -1.35 22.16
N LYS A 134 -9.54 -0.04 22.47
CA LYS A 134 -8.35 0.82 22.62
C LYS A 134 -7.29 0.21 23.54
N ASP A 135 -7.67 -0.16 24.77
CA ASP A 135 -6.71 -0.62 25.81
C ASP A 135 -6.01 -1.93 25.45
N LEU A 136 -6.72 -2.82 24.72
CA LEU A 136 -6.16 -4.08 24.26
C LEU A 136 -5.31 -3.92 23.00
N ASN A 137 -5.34 -2.77 22.34
CA ASN A 137 -4.58 -2.54 21.13
C ASN A 137 -3.14 -2.11 21.45
N GLU A 138 -2.97 -1.17 22.40
CA GLU A 138 -1.65 -0.66 22.79
C GLU A 138 -0.80 -1.70 23.55
N ALA A 139 -1.44 -2.51 24.40
CA ALA A 139 -0.75 -3.53 25.18
C ALA A 139 -0.36 -4.78 24.36
N PHE A 140 -1.00 -5.01 23.21
CA PHE A 140 -0.87 -6.22 22.40
C PHE A 140 -0.67 -5.88 20.90
N PRO A 141 0.53 -5.41 20.51
CA PRO A 141 0.81 -4.96 19.14
C PRO A 141 0.63 -6.07 18.09
N LEU A 142 0.83 -7.34 18.46
CA LEU A 142 0.72 -8.49 17.55
C LEU A 142 -0.70 -9.01 17.35
N ARG A 143 -1.68 -8.44 18.08
CA ARG A 143 -3.09 -8.84 17.97
C ARG A 143 -3.61 -8.58 16.56
N GLY A 144 -4.17 -9.60 15.92
CA GLY A 144 -4.69 -9.51 14.55
C GLY A 144 -3.63 -9.72 13.45
N PHE A 145 -2.33 -9.72 13.80
CA PHE A 145 -1.23 -9.97 12.88
C PHE A 145 -0.69 -11.41 12.98
N VAL A 146 -0.84 -12.03 14.14
CA VAL A 146 -0.48 -13.43 14.37
C VAL A 146 -1.73 -14.30 14.28
N CYS A 147 -1.65 -15.40 13.54
CA CYS A 147 -2.71 -16.38 13.35
C CYS A 147 -2.36 -17.70 14.02
N CYS A 148 -3.40 -18.42 14.42
CA CYS A 148 -3.28 -19.79 14.86
C CYS A 148 -2.93 -20.68 13.66
N ALA A 149 -1.83 -21.42 13.75
CA ALA A 149 -1.45 -22.36 12.70
C ALA A 149 -2.45 -23.51 12.47
N SER A 150 -3.29 -23.83 13.47
CA SER A 150 -4.26 -24.93 13.37
C SER A 150 -5.55 -24.55 12.65
N CYS A 151 -6.01 -23.30 12.75
CA CYS A 151 -7.26 -22.84 12.13
C CYS A 151 -7.12 -21.66 11.17
N GLY A 152 -5.93 -21.06 11.05
CA GLY A 152 -5.67 -19.88 10.21
C GLY A 152 -6.26 -18.57 10.74
N GLU A 153 -7.11 -18.62 11.77
CA GLU A 153 -7.75 -17.43 12.32
C GLU A 153 -6.80 -16.59 13.20
N PRO A 154 -6.95 -15.25 13.22
CA PRO A 154 -6.16 -14.37 14.05
C PRO A 154 -6.27 -14.70 15.54
N LEU A 155 -5.14 -14.63 16.24
CA LEU A 155 -5.12 -14.68 17.68
C LEU A 155 -5.73 -13.40 18.25
N THR A 156 -6.55 -13.58 19.28
CA THR A 156 -7.03 -12.49 20.13
C THR A 156 -6.08 -12.32 21.33
N ALA A 157 -6.32 -11.28 22.13
CA ALA A 157 -5.56 -11.01 23.33
C ALA A 157 -6.49 -10.72 24.51
N CYS A 158 -6.07 -11.15 25.70
CA CYS A 158 -6.81 -10.92 26.93
C CYS A 158 -5.88 -10.73 28.12
N TRP A 159 -6.42 -10.08 29.15
CA TRP A 159 -5.84 -10.03 30.48
C TRP A 159 -6.56 -11.06 31.37
N SER A 160 -5.81 -11.97 31.98
CA SER A 160 -6.36 -12.92 32.95
C SER A 160 -6.01 -12.45 34.36
N LYS A 161 -6.99 -12.40 35.26
CA LYS A 161 -6.79 -12.02 36.66
C LYS A 161 -6.24 -13.21 37.46
N GLY A 162 -5.08 -13.05 38.09
CA GLY A 162 -4.58 -13.96 39.11
C GLY A 162 -4.81 -13.44 40.52
N ARG A 163 -4.13 -14.04 41.50
CA ARG A 163 -4.27 -13.66 42.92
C ARG A 163 -3.81 -12.23 43.23
N SER A 164 -2.72 -11.79 42.61
CA SER A 164 -2.07 -10.50 42.90
C SER A 164 -1.92 -9.57 41.69
N ALA A 165 -2.09 -10.08 40.47
CA ALA A 165 -1.83 -9.32 39.25
C ALA A 165 -2.70 -9.78 38.07
N HIS A 166 -2.76 -8.93 37.05
CA HIS A 166 -3.30 -9.29 35.74
C HIS A 166 -2.15 -9.76 34.83
N TYR A 167 -2.37 -10.88 34.15
CA TYR A 167 -1.38 -11.53 33.29
C TYR A 167 -1.83 -11.45 31.82
N PRO A 168 -0.98 -10.95 30.91
CA PRO A 168 -1.33 -10.78 29.51
C PRO A 168 -1.13 -12.07 28.70
N TYR A 169 -2.11 -12.41 27.87
CA TYR A 169 -2.07 -13.60 27.01
C TYR A 169 -2.59 -13.34 25.61
N TYR A 170 -2.02 -14.04 24.63
CA TYR A 170 -2.62 -14.26 23.31
C TYR A 170 -3.32 -15.63 23.30
N LEU A 171 -4.45 -15.75 22.62
CA LEU A 171 -5.16 -17.03 22.48
C LEU A 171 -5.95 -17.12 21.18
N CYS A 172 -6.22 -18.35 20.73
CA CYS A 172 -7.17 -18.63 19.66
C CYS A 172 -8.57 -18.74 20.28
N ASP A 173 -9.53 -17.92 19.84
CA ASP A 173 -10.92 -17.95 20.34
C ASP A 173 -11.89 -18.59 19.33
N THR A 174 -11.35 -19.20 18.27
CA THR A 174 -12.16 -19.82 17.22
C THR A 174 -12.87 -21.06 17.77
N PRO A 175 -14.21 -21.15 17.65
CA PRO A 175 -14.94 -22.36 17.99
C PRO A 175 -14.43 -23.55 17.18
N LYS A 176 -14.39 -24.75 17.78
CA LYS A 176 -13.96 -26.02 17.15
C LYS A 176 -12.48 -26.09 16.74
N CYS A 177 -11.64 -25.11 17.05
CA CYS A 177 -10.19 -25.22 16.84
C CYS A 177 -9.55 -26.16 17.89
N PRO A 178 -8.61 -27.07 17.52
CA PRO A 178 -7.92 -27.97 18.46
C PRO A 178 -7.12 -27.26 19.56
N VAL A 179 -6.77 -26.00 19.32
CA VAL A 179 -6.06 -25.13 20.27
C VAL A 179 -6.91 -23.93 20.70
N SER A 180 -8.23 -24.01 20.50
CA SER A 180 -9.17 -23.01 21.00
C SER A 180 -9.02 -22.83 22.51
N ARG A 181 -9.07 -21.58 22.98
CA ARG A 181 -8.95 -21.15 24.37
C ARG A 181 -7.62 -21.50 25.06
N LYS A 182 -6.64 -22.08 24.33
CA LYS A 182 -5.29 -22.31 24.87
C LYS A 182 -4.51 -20.99 24.82
N SER A 183 -4.11 -20.51 26.00
CA SER A 183 -3.38 -19.26 26.14
C SER A 183 -1.87 -19.43 25.92
N ILE A 184 -1.27 -18.38 25.36
CA ILE A 184 0.16 -18.20 25.11
C ILE A 184 0.56 -16.94 25.86
N ARG A 185 1.59 -17.03 26.71
CA ARG A 185 2.10 -15.88 27.47
C ARG A 185 2.58 -14.80 26.51
N LYS A 186 2.22 -13.54 26.77
CA LYS A 186 2.63 -12.40 25.95
C LYS A 186 4.14 -12.36 25.79
N GLU A 187 4.88 -12.52 26.88
CA GLU A 187 6.35 -12.43 26.89
C GLU A 187 6.99 -13.47 25.98
N LYS A 188 6.41 -14.69 25.94
CA LYS A 188 6.91 -15.76 25.08
C LYS A 188 6.66 -15.46 23.60
N LEU A 189 5.43 -15.09 23.25
CA LEU A 189 5.06 -14.84 21.86
C LEU A 189 5.78 -13.61 21.29
N GLU A 190 5.84 -12.50 22.05
CA GLU A 190 6.55 -11.30 21.63
C GLU A 190 8.07 -11.49 21.64
N GLY A 191 8.63 -12.29 22.56
CA GLY A 191 10.05 -12.65 22.56
C GLY A 191 10.43 -13.52 21.36
N ASP A 192 9.60 -14.51 20.99
CA ASP A 192 9.80 -15.31 19.78
C ASP A 192 9.75 -14.42 18.52
N PHE A 193 8.91 -13.38 18.53
CA PHE A 193 8.80 -12.43 17.44
C PHE A 193 10.03 -11.53 17.33
N GLU A 194 10.53 -11.06 18.46
CA GLU A 194 11.76 -10.28 18.53
C GLU A 194 12.96 -11.08 18.02
N ALA A 195 13.06 -12.37 18.40
CA ALA A 195 14.08 -13.27 17.87
C ALA A 195 13.96 -13.44 16.35
N LEU A 196 12.73 -13.57 15.82
CA LEU A 196 12.49 -13.62 14.37
C LEU A 196 12.99 -12.34 13.68
N LEU A 197 12.70 -11.15 14.21
CA LEU A 197 13.19 -9.89 13.63
C LEU A 197 14.71 -9.80 13.60
N GLN A 198 15.40 -10.32 14.63
CA GLN A 198 16.88 -10.35 14.66
C GLN A 198 17.45 -11.23 13.55
N THR A 199 16.77 -12.32 13.15
CA THR A 199 17.23 -13.18 12.04
C THR A 199 17.14 -12.52 10.67
N LEU A 200 16.31 -11.47 10.53
CA LEU A 200 16.12 -10.74 9.28
C LEU A 200 17.15 -9.64 9.06
N LYS A 201 18.01 -9.38 10.07
CA LYS A 201 19.08 -8.38 9.95
C LYS A 201 20.12 -8.87 8.92
N PRO A 202 20.31 -8.16 7.79
CA PRO A 202 21.34 -8.52 6.83
C PRO A 202 22.73 -8.33 7.44
N SER A 203 23.71 -9.09 6.94
CA SER A 203 25.12 -8.81 7.25
C SER A 203 25.55 -7.49 6.63
N GLU A 204 26.52 -6.82 7.25
CA GLU A 204 26.99 -5.49 6.81
C GLU A 204 27.44 -5.48 5.35
N GLY A 205 28.25 -6.45 4.93
CA GLY A 205 28.70 -6.56 3.53
C GLY A 205 27.57 -6.82 2.54
N LEU A 206 26.54 -7.59 2.93
CA LEU A 206 25.36 -7.83 2.10
C LEU A 206 24.51 -6.57 1.95
N PHE A 207 24.33 -5.84 3.05
CA PHE A 207 23.58 -4.59 3.04
C PHE A 207 24.28 -3.54 2.17
N HIS A 208 25.60 -3.41 2.26
CA HIS A 208 26.38 -2.53 1.38
C HIS A 208 26.21 -2.89 -0.09
N LEU A 209 26.30 -4.17 -0.47
CA LEU A 209 26.09 -4.59 -1.85
C LEU A 209 24.68 -4.24 -2.35
N ALA A 210 23.65 -4.52 -1.54
CA ALA A 210 22.29 -4.18 -1.89
C ALA A 210 22.11 -2.66 -2.07
N PHE A 211 22.68 -1.87 -1.16
CA PHE A 211 22.65 -0.40 -1.23
C PHE A 211 23.24 0.13 -2.55
N GLU A 212 24.39 -0.39 -2.97
CA GLU A 212 25.03 -0.02 -4.25
C GLU A 212 24.14 -0.41 -5.44
N MET A 213 23.56 -1.62 -5.45
CA MET A 213 22.63 -2.05 -6.50
C MET A 213 21.39 -1.15 -6.60
N PHE A 214 20.83 -0.74 -5.46
CA PHE A 214 19.69 0.18 -5.45
C PHE A 214 20.07 1.58 -5.95
N ARG A 215 21.30 2.04 -5.69
CA ARG A 215 21.81 3.30 -6.22
C ARG A 215 21.92 3.25 -7.75
N ASP A 216 22.44 2.17 -8.30
CA ASP A 216 22.54 2.00 -9.75
C ASP A 216 21.15 1.97 -10.42
N LEU A 217 20.18 1.30 -9.81
CA LEU A 217 18.79 1.30 -10.28
C LEU A 217 18.15 2.70 -10.21
N TRP A 218 18.46 3.47 -9.17
CA TRP A 218 18.00 4.85 -9.04
C TRP A 218 18.56 5.74 -10.14
N ASP A 219 19.86 5.65 -10.42
CA ASP A 219 20.51 6.42 -11.48
C ASP A 219 19.95 6.05 -12.85
N ALA A 220 19.66 4.75 -13.08
CA ALA A 220 18.97 4.29 -14.28
C ALA A 220 17.51 4.82 -14.37
N LYS A 221 16.77 4.90 -13.25
CA LYS A 221 15.42 5.50 -13.21
C LYS A 221 15.47 6.98 -13.58
N LEU A 222 16.44 7.73 -13.05
CA LEU A 222 16.66 9.14 -13.38
C LEU A 222 16.99 9.33 -14.87
N ALA A 223 17.90 8.53 -15.42
CA ALA A 223 18.25 8.58 -16.84
C ALA A 223 17.06 8.28 -17.76
N ASN A 224 16.15 7.40 -17.33
CA ASN A 224 14.99 6.96 -18.11
C ASN A 224 13.70 7.77 -17.84
N ALA A 225 13.73 8.76 -16.94
CA ALA A 225 12.54 9.53 -16.55
C ALA A 225 11.85 10.21 -17.75
N GLY A 226 12.64 10.69 -18.72
CA GLY A 226 12.10 11.30 -19.95
C GLY A 226 11.37 10.32 -20.86
N MET A 227 11.82 9.05 -20.94
CA MET A 227 11.13 8.01 -21.71
C MET A 227 9.82 7.59 -21.03
N GLN A 228 9.82 7.51 -19.70
CA GLN A 228 8.61 7.21 -18.92
C GLN A 228 7.53 8.28 -19.13
N GLY A 229 7.90 9.57 -19.12
CA GLY A 229 6.96 10.66 -19.40
C GLY A 229 6.29 10.51 -20.78
N LYS A 230 7.07 10.21 -21.83
CA LYS A 230 6.54 9.97 -23.19
C LYS A 230 5.59 8.76 -23.25
N SER A 231 5.89 7.68 -22.51
CA SER A 231 5.00 6.52 -22.44
C SER A 231 3.65 6.89 -21.82
N LEU A 232 3.68 7.60 -20.69
CA LEU A 232 2.47 8.07 -20.01
C LEU A 232 1.65 9.03 -20.88
N GLU A 233 2.29 9.90 -21.67
CA GLU A 233 1.59 10.77 -22.64
C GLU A 233 0.85 9.97 -23.71
N ASN A 234 1.45 8.89 -24.21
CA ASN A 234 0.79 8.01 -25.18
C ASN A 234 -0.39 7.26 -24.56
N GLU A 235 -0.28 6.83 -23.31
CA GLU A 235 -1.38 6.22 -22.56
C GLU A 235 -2.55 7.19 -22.36
N ILE A 236 -2.26 8.45 -22.02
CA ILE A 236 -3.27 9.51 -21.93
C ILE A 236 -4.01 9.68 -23.26
N ARG A 237 -3.29 9.75 -24.38
CA ARG A 237 -3.92 9.86 -25.71
C ARG A 237 -4.79 8.65 -26.04
N ALA A 238 -4.38 7.45 -25.63
CA ALA A 238 -5.17 6.25 -25.80
C ALA A 238 -6.44 6.26 -24.93
N MET A 239 -6.37 6.81 -23.72
CA MET A 239 -7.54 7.01 -22.85
C MET A 239 -8.50 8.05 -23.42
N ASP A 240 -8.00 9.17 -23.96
CA ASP A 240 -8.83 10.19 -24.61
C ASP A 240 -9.65 9.58 -25.75
N LYS A 241 -9.01 8.80 -26.63
CA LYS A 241 -9.71 8.05 -27.70
C LYS A 241 -10.78 7.10 -27.18
N LYS A 242 -10.55 6.45 -26.03
CA LYS A 242 -11.56 5.57 -25.40
C LYS A 242 -12.73 6.37 -24.85
N ILE A 243 -12.47 7.53 -24.25
CA ILE A 243 -13.52 8.43 -23.74
C ILE A 243 -14.39 8.91 -24.90
N ASP A 244 -13.79 9.39 -25.98
CA ASP A 244 -14.52 9.86 -27.17
C ASP A 244 -15.43 8.75 -27.74
N ALA A 245 -14.91 7.53 -27.88
CA ALA A 245 -15.68 6.38 -28.35
C ALA A 245 -16.83 5.98 -27.39
N LEU A 246 -16.71 6.23 -26.08
CA LEU A 246 -17.79 5.99 -25.12
C LEU A 246 -18.84 7.11 -25.17
N LEU A 247 -18.43 8.36 -25.38
CA LEU A 247 -19.33 9.50 -25.55
C LEU A 247 -20.20 9.34 -26.80
N GLU A 248 -19.61 8.93 -27.93
CA GLU A 248 -20.37 8.62 -29.15
C GLU A 248 -21.44 7.55 -28.89
N ARG A 249 -21.09 6.48 -28.16
CA ARG A 249 -22.04 5.41 -27.82
C ARG A 249 -23.12 5.79 -26.81
N ILE A 250 -22.85 6.78 -25.93
CA ILE A 250 -23.87 7.29 -24.99
C ILE A 250 -25.00 7.97 -25.75
N VAL A 251 -24.69 8.73 -26.81
CA VAL A 251 -25.69 9.47 -27.59
C VAL A 251 -26.72 8.54 -28.21
N ASP A 252 -26.30 7.35 -28.62
CA ASP A 252 -27.16 6.32 -29.22
C ASP A 252 -27.82 5.38 -28.19
N ALA A 253 -27.46 5.49 -26.89
CA ALA A 253 -27.96 4.60 -25.86
C ALA A 253 -29.37 4.98 -25.39
N SER A 254 -30.30 4.04 -25.50
CA SER A 254 -31.71 4.23 -25.11
C SER A 254 -32.05 3.75 -23.69
N SER A 255 -31.15 3.03 -23.03
CA SER A 255 -31.36 2.49 -21.67
C SER A 255 -30.63 3.33 -20.62
N ASP A 256 -31.37 3.81 -19.62
CA ASP A 256 -30.83 4.55 -18.46
C ASP A 256 -29.74 3.75 -17.71
N SER A 257 -29.87 2.42 -17.65
CA SER A 257 -28.86 1.55 -17.02
C SER A 257 -27.51 1.56 -17.76
N VAL A 258 -27.56 1.64 -19.10
CA VAL A 258 -26.38 1.67 -19.96
C VAL A 258 -25.73 3.06 -19.93
N VAL A 259 -26.54 4.12 -19.94
CA VAL A 259 -26.06 5.49 -19.76
C VAL A 259 -25.28 5.62 -18.45
N LYS A 260 -25.85 5.17 -17.32
CA LYS A 260 -25.17 5.17 -16.02
C LYS A 260 -23.89 4.34 -15.98
N ALA A 261 -23.83 3.23 -16.72
CA ALA A 261 -22.63 2.42 -16.82
C ALA A 261 -21.52 3.14 -17.58
N TYR A 262 -21.86 3.82 -18.67
CA TYR A 262 -20.91 4.62 -19.44
C TYR A 262 -20.44 5.86 -18.69
N GLU A 263 -21.33 6.61 -18.02
CA GLU A 263 -20.96 7.74 -17.16
C GLU A 263 -19.94 7.32 -16.10
N ARG A 264 -20.18 6.18 -15.44
CA ARG A 264 -19.24 5.61 -14.46
C ARG A 264 -17.88 5.28 -15.09
N LYS A 265 -17.88 4.70 -16.29
CA LYS A 265 -16.63 4.33 -16.97
C LYS A 265 -15.85 5.54 -17.45
N ILE A 266 -16.52 6.57 -17.93
CA ILE A 266 -15.91 7.85 -18.30
C ILE A 266 -15.26 8.49 -17.07
N LYS A 267 -15.98 8.56 -15.94
CA LYS A 267 -15.46 9.08 -14.67
C LYS A 267 -14.21 8.33 -14.20
N GLU A 268 -14.19 7.00 -14.34
CA GLU A 268 -13.02 6.17 -14.03
C GLU A 268 -11.81 6.52 -14.91
N LEU A 269 -12.01 6.63 -16.23
CA LEU A 269 -10.95 6.97 -17.18
C LEU A 269 -10.43 8.40 -16.97
N GLU A 270 -11.31 9.36 -16.68
CA GLU A 270 -10.91 10.72 -16.36
C GLU A 270 -10.06 10.79 -15.09
N SER A 271 -10.45 10.05 -14.05
CA SER A 271 -9.68 9.95 -12.80
C SER A 271 -8.29 9.35 -13.04
N GLN A 272 -8.20 8.29 -13.85
CA GLN A 272 -6.91 7.71 -14.26
C GLN A 272 -6.05 8.71 -15.04
N LYS A 273 -6.65 9.47 -15.96
CA LYS A 273 -5.95 10.52 -16.70
C LYS A 273 -5.41 11.62 -15.79
N MET A 274 -6.14 12.01 -14.74
CA MET A 274 -5.67 12.97 -13.75
C MET A 274 -4.42 12.46 -13.01
N VAL A 275 -4.41 11.20 -12.58
CA VAL A 275 -3.24 10.57 -11.94
C VAL A 275 -2.04 10.55 -12.90
N MET A 276 -2.24 10.13 -14.15
CA MET A 276 -1.15 10.08 -15.13
C MET A 276 -0.58 11.48 -15.44
N ARG A 277 -1.42 12.51 -15.54
CA ARG A 277 -0.98 13.90 -15.74
C ARG A 277 -0.12 14.40 -14.58
N GLU A 278 -0.48 14.03 -13.35
CA GLU A 278 0.32 14.37 -12.17
C GLU A 278 1.67 13.63 -12.18
N LYS A 279 1.69 12.35 -12.56
CA LYS A 279 2.93 11.57 -12.74
C LYS A 279 3.85 12.21 -13.77
N ILE A 280 3.32 12.61 -14.94
CA ILE A 280 4.09 13.34 -15.96
C ILE A 280 4.62 14.66 -15.42
N ALA A 281 3.79 15.44 -14.71
CA ALA A 281 4.23 16.70 -14.10
C ALA A 281 5.33 16.50 -13.04
N ASN A 282 5.44 15.30 -12.48
CA ASN A 282 6.50 14.93 -11.54
C ASN A 282 7.72 14.31 -12.23
N CYS A 283 7.60 13.80 -13.47
CA CYS A 283 8.74 13.36 -14.27
C CYS A 283 9.70 14.54 -14.52
N GLY A 284 10.96 14.39 -14.14
CA GLY A 284 12.00 15.40 -14.39
C GLY A 284 12.06 16.55 -13.39
N LYS A 285 11.23 16.57 -12.34
CA LYS A 285 11.51 17.41 -11.17
C LYS A 285 12.78 16.91 -10.49
N PRO A 286 13.68 17.80 -10.03
CA PRO A 286 14.85 17.39 -9.28
C PRO A 286 14.36 16.66 -8.01
N LEU A 287 14.56 15.35 -8.00
CA LEU A 287 14.32 14.54 -6.82
C LEU A 287 15.33 14.95 -5.74
N LYS A 288 14.92 14.84 -4.47
CA LYS A 288 15.89 14.88 -3.36
C LYS A 288 16.97 13.83 -3.62
N SER A 289 18.18 14.08 -3.15
CA SER A 289 19.31 13.18 -3.40
C SER A 289 18.96 11.74 -2.97
N PHE A 290 19.54 10.72 -3.62
CA PHE A 290 19.30 9.31 -3.26
C PHE A 290 19.45 9.08 -1.75
N GLY A 291 20.48 9.69 -1.16
CA GLY A 291 20.76 9.63 0.26
C GLY A 291 19.66 10.23 1.13
N GLU A 292 18.99 11.32 0.72
CA GLU A 292 17.92 11.93 1.51
C GLU A 292 16.59 11.17 1.37
N THR A 293 16.30 10.69 0.16
CA THR A 293 15.05 10.00 -0.18
C THR A 293 15.00 8.61 0.47
N TYR A 294 16.10 7.88 0.46
CA TYR A 294 16.12 6.48 0.89
C TYR A 294 16.74 6.22 2.26
N ARG A 295 17.27 7.24 2.96
CA ARG A 295 17.92 7.05 4.28
C ARG A 295 17.05 6.28 5.26
N THR A 296 15.79 6.69 5.34
CA THR A 296 14.84 6.13 6.30
C THR A 296 14.49 4.69 5.93
N ALA A 297 14.24 4.43 4.64
CA ALA A 297 13.96 3.09 4.14
C ALA A 297 15.15 2.14 4.34
N PHE A 298 16.37 2.57 4.01
CA PHE A 298 17.57 1.75 4.20
C PHE A 298 17.91 1.53 5.67
N SER A 299 17.77 2.54 6.54
CA SER A 299 18.01 2.34 7.97
C SER A 299 17.03 1.34 8.59
N PHE A 300 15.81 1.25 8.05
CA PHE A 300 14.84 0.22 8.41
C PHE A 300 15.22 -1.17 7.88
N LEU A 301 15.62 -1.30 6.61
CA LEU A 301 16.06 -2.57 6.03
C LEU A 301 17.34 -3.10 6.70
N GLU A 302 18.22 -2.20 7.14
CA GLU A 302 19.42 -2.52 7.90
C GLU A 302 19.07 -3.16 9.25
N ASN A 303 18.05 -2.62 9.93
CA ASN A 303 17.66 -3.10 11.25
C ASN A 303 16.18 -2.80 11.58
N PRO A 304 15.25 -3.71 11.23
CA PRO A 304 13.83 -3.52 11.52
C PRO A 304 13.51 -3.56 13.03
N HIS A 305 14.38 -4.14 13.85
CA HIS A 305 14.22 -4.22 15.30
C HIS A 305 14.28 -2.84 15.97
N LYS A 306 15.04 -1.88 15.42
CA LYS A 306 15.09 -0.50 15.94
C LYS A 306 13.69 0.13 16.03
N LEU A 307 12.86 -0.08 15.02
CA LEU A 307 11.51 0.46 14.96
C LEU A 307 10.53 -0.33 15.86
N TRP A 308 10.79 -1.62 16.08
CA TRP A 308 9.99 -2.46 16.98
C TRP A 308 10.12 -2.05 18.46
N VAL A 309 11.28 -1.57 18.89
CA VAL A 309 11.51 -1.13 20.28
C VAL A 309 10.84 0.22 20.58
N SER A 310 10.30 0.91 19.57
CA SER A 310 9.62 2.20 19.76
C SER A 310 8.43 2.08 20.70
N PRO A 311 8.22 3.07 21.61
CA PRO A 311 7.04 3.10 22.48
C PRO A 311 5.73 3.27 21.69
N ARG A 312 5.80 3.85 20.48
CA ARG A 312 4.62 4.11 19.65
C ARG A 312 4.08 2.80 19.08
N LEU A 313 2.77 2.61 19.18
CA LEU A 313 2.10 1.41 18.63
C LEU A 313 2.16 1.43 17.10
N GLU A 314 2.06 2.62 16.51
CA GLU A 314 2.06 2.85 15.06
C GLU A 314 3.36 2.35 14.43
N ASP A 315 4.49 2.63 15.08
CA ASP A 315 5.83 2.19 14.65
C ASP A 315 5.94 0.66 14.68
N ARG A 316 5.53 0.03 15.80
CA ARG A 316 5.50 -1.43 15.95
C ARG A 316 4.62 -2.11 14.90
N ARG A 317 3.47 -1.53 14.58
CA ARG A 317 2.58 -2.02 13.53
C ARG A 317 3.12 -1.79 12.12
N ALA A 318 3.87 -0.72 11.91
CA ALA A 318 4.56 -0.48 10.65
C ALA A 318 5.57 -1.59 10.37
N VAL A 319 6.35 -2.02 11.38
CA VAL A 319 7.26 -3.18 11.24
C VAL A 319 6.51 -4.41 10.71
N LEU A 320 5.37 -4.74 11.29
CA LEU A 320 4.60 -5.93 10.89
C LEU A 320 4.15 -5.89 9.43
N LYS A 321 3.80 -4.71 8.92
CA LYS A 321 3.33 -4.52 7.54
C LYS A 321 4.46 -4.44 6.53
N LEU A 322 5.58 -3.84 6.93
CA LEU A 322 6.72 -3.65 6.06
C LEU A 322 7.58 -4.91 5.94
N VAL A 323 7.65 -5.71 7.01
CA VAL A 323 8.47 -6.93 7.04
C VAL A 323 7.72 -8.14 6.49
N PHE A 324 6.41 -8.25 6.72
CA PHE A 324 5.65 -9.45 6.37
C PHE A 324 4.56 -9.16 5.35
N ALA A 325 4.50 -9.99 4.31
CA ALA A 325 3.48 -9.93 3.26
C ALA A 325 2.14 -10.54 3.74
N GLU A 326 2.20 -11.50 4.67
CA GLU A 326 1.03 -12.16 5.22
C GLU A 326 1.09 -12.21 6.75
N ARG A 327 -0.04 -12.58 7.36
CA ARG A 327 -0.11 -12.79 8.81
C ARG A 327 0.79 -13.95 9.23
N LEU A 328 1.37 -13.81 10.41
CA LEU A 328 2.33 -14.77 10.95
C LEU A 328 1.63 -15.97 11.56
N SER A 329 1.95 -17.17 11.09
CA SER A 329 1.42 -18.41 11.67
C SER A 329 2.24 -18.84 12.89
N TYR A 330 1.57 -19.09 14.02
CA TYR A 330 2.20 -19.49 15.28
C TYR A 330 1.64 -20.82 15.80
N VAL A 331 2.55 -21.73 16.18
CA VAL A 331 2.24 -22.99 16.86
C VAL A 331 2.68 -22.90 18.31
N ARG A 332 1.74 -23.15 19.22
CA ARG A 332 2.00 -23.17 20.67
C ARG A 332 3.13 -24.17 20.97
N ASN A 333 4.13 -23.71 21.73
CA ASN A 333 5.33 -24.45 22.13
C ASN A 333 6.36 -24.72 21.02
N GLU A 334 6.04 -24.49 19.75
CA GLU A 334 6.98 -24.64 18.63
C GLU A 334 7.45 -23.29 18.07
N GLY A 335 6.65 -22.23 18.23
CA GLY A 335 6.98 -20.87 17.79
C GLY A 335 6.37 -20.50 16.44
N TYR A 336 6.98 -19.50 15.79
CA TYR A 336 6.58 -19.03 14.46
C TYR A 336 6.94 -20.05 13.38
N ARG A 337 6.04 -20.23 12.41
CA ARG A 337 6.31 -20.97 11.17
C ARG A 337 7.03 -20.07 10.14
N THR A 338 7.38 -20.65 9.00
CA THR A 338 8.00 -19.90 7.88
C THR A 338 7.14 -18.70 7.51
N ALA A 339 7.64 -17.51 7.86
CA ALA A 339 6.95 -16.26 7.61
C ALA A 339 7.08 -15.89 6.13
N GLN A 340 5.99 -15.44 5.52
CA GLN A 340 6.04 -14.81 4.21
C GLN A 340 6.56 -13.38 4.38
N ILE A 341 7.89 -13.21 4.27
CA ILE A 341 8.54 -11.91 4.35
C ILE A 341 8.29 -11.09 3.07
N SER A 342 8.36 -9.77 3.18
CA SER A 342 8.16 -8.85 2.07
C SER A 342 9.34 -8.91 1.09
N THR A 343 9.09 -8.45 -0.13
CA THR A 343 10.05 -8.51 -1.24
C THR A 343 11.43 -7.95 -0.92
N PRO A 344 11.56 -6.77 -0.25
CA PRO A 344 12.89 -6.24 0.09
C PRO A 344 13.71 -7.21 0.95
N PHE A 345 13.09 -7.86 1.94
CA PHE A 345 13.77 -8.85 2.77
C PHE A 345 14.00 -10.18 2.05
N LYS A 346 13.12 -10.60 1.13
CA LYS A 346 13.35 -11.76 0.25
C LYS A 346 14.60 -11.56 -0.61
N MET A 347 14.71 -10.41 -1.29
CA MET A 347 15.87 -10.08 -2.13
C MET A 347 17.17 -10.07 -1.34
N LEU A 348 17.17 -9.50 -0.12
CA LEU A 348 18.33 -9.56 0.78
C LEU A 348 18.67 -11.01 1.18
N GLY A 349 17.66 -11.83 1.46
CA GLY A 349 17.84 -13.26 1.74
C GLY A 349 18.41 -14.06 0.56
N ASP A 350 17.94 -13.79 -0.66
CA ASP A 350 18.37 -14.49 -1.88
C ASP A 350 19.82 -14.17 -2.23
N LEU A 351 20.24 -12.91 -2.05
CA LEU A 351 21.64 -12.51 -2.19
C LEU A 351 22.56 -13.26 -1.19
N ASN A 352 22.05 -13.58 0.01
CA ASN A 352 22.75 -14.41 1.00
C ASN A 352 22.83 -15.89 0.57
N MET A 353 21.80 -16.40 -0.13
CA MET A 353 21.74 -17.79 -0.61
C MET A 353 22.71 -18.08 -1.77
N SER A 354 23.14 -17.06 -2.53
CA SER A 354 24.14 -17.21 -3.60
C SER A 354 25.51 -17.74 -3.13
N LYS A 355 25.76 -17.77 -1.82
CA LYS A 355 26.98 -18.33 -1.20
C LYS A 355 26.85 -19.78 -0.70
N LYS A 356 25.70 -20.45 -0.81
CA LYS A 356 25.61 -21.88 -0.49
C LYS A 356 25.83 -22.73 -1.75
N SER A 357 26.90 -23.52 -1.70
CA SER A 357 27.47 -24.33 -2.80
C SER A 357 26.44 -25.12 -3.60
N MET A 358 26.64 -25.19 -4.92
CA MET A 358 26.13 -26.27 -5.77
C MET A 358 26.43 -27.61 -5.09
N VAL A 359 25.40 -28.40 -4.80
CA VAL A 359 25.57 -29.79 -4.38
C VAL A 359 26.14 -30.55 -5.59
N PRO A 360 27.28 -31.25 -5.47
CA PRO A 360 27.80 -32.04 -6.58
C PRO A 360 26.80 -33.16 -6.89
N HIS A 361 26.55 -33.40 -8.17
CA HIS A 361 25.70 -34.50 -8.63
C HIS A 361 26.32 -35.84 -8.22
N ALA A 362 25.85 -36.41 -7.10
CA ALA A 362 25.97 -37.83 -6.82
C ALA A 362 24.64 -38.47 -7.19
N GLY A 363 24.67 -39.30 -8.23
CA GLY A 363 23.49 -39.91 -8.82
C GLY A 363 22.70 -40.75 -7.83
N GLN A 364 21.39 -40.54 -7.84
CA GLN A 364 20.41 -41.56 -7.49
C GLN A 364 19.12 -41.22 -8.24
N HIS A 365 18.71 -42.13 -9.12
CA HIS A 365 17.41 -42.13 -9.75
C HIS A 365 16.33 -42.13 -8.66
N GLN A 366 15.55 -41.06 -8.57
CA GLN A 366 14.20 -41.13 -8.01
C GLN A 366 13.22 -40.57 -9.02
N VAL A 367 12.37 -41.47 -9.49
CA VAL A 367 11.18 -41.18 -10.29
C VAL A 367 10.23 -40.36 -9.44
N ILE A 368 10.12 -39.06 -9.72
CA ILE A 368 9.10 -38.20 -9.10
C ILE A 368 7.86 -38.26 -9.99
N HIS A 369 6.82 -38.90 -9.48
CA HIS A 369 5.47 -38.82 -10.03
C HIS A 369 4.99 -37.36 -10.00
N PHE A 370 4.94 -36.71 -11.17
CA PHE A 370 4.27 -35.42 -11.34
C PHE A 370 2.75 -35.64 -11.33
N ASN A 371 2.12 -35.45 -10.17
CA ASN A 371 0.67 -35.44 -10.05
C ASN A 371 0.21 -34.24 -9.21
N SER A 372 0.37 -33.03 -9.75
CA SER A 372 -0.25 -31.82 -9.15
C SER A 372 -0.65 -30.72 -10.15
N LEU A 373 -0.55 -30.95 -11.47
CA LEU A 373 -0.94 -29.96 -12.49
C LEU A 373 -2.27 -30.26 -13.20
N ARG A 374 -3.05 -31.23 -12.72
CA ARG A 374 -4.32 -31.61 -13.36
C ARG A 374 -5.59 -30.97 -12.76
N LEU A 375 -5.46 -30.20 -11.67
CA LEU A 375 -6.61 -29.56 -10.99
C LEU A 375 -6.72 -28.05 -11.21
N PHE A 376 -5.77 -27.42 -11.91
CA PHE A 376 -5.82 -25.97 -12.19
C PHE A 376 -6.42 -25.64 -13.56
N TRP A 377 -6.64 -26.64 -14.43
CA TRP A 377 -7.09 -26.45 -15.81
C TRP A 377 -8.59 -26.72 -16.05
N THR A 378 -9.33 -27.17 -15.04
CA THR A 378 -10.78 -27.44 -15.16
C THR A 378 -11.68 -26.30 -14.66
N TYR A 379 -11.11 -25.19 -14.15
CA TYR A 379 -11.88 -24.12 -13.51
C TYR A 379 -12.13 -22.87 -14.38
N TRP A 380 -11.53 -22.79 -15.58
CA TRP A 380 -11.79 -21.71 -16.54
C TRP A 380 -12.11 -22.32 -17.91
N GLY A 381 -13.41 -22.54 -18.14
CA GLY A 381 -13.93 -23.00 -19.42
C GLY A 381 -13.70 -21.95 -20.51
N PHE A 382 -12.85 -22.31 -21.48
CA PHE A 382 -12.86 -21.70 -22.81
C PHE A 382 -12.79 -22.83 -23.83
N THR A 383 -13.95 -23.18 -24.38
CA THR A 383 -14.07 -23.93 -25.62
C THR A 383 -13.64 -23.02 -26.77
N HIS A 384 -12.47 -23.26 -27.35
CA HIS A 384 -12.24 -22.88 -28.74
C HIS A 384 -11.45 -23.97 -29.45
N SER A 385 -12.17 -24.60 -30.39
CA SER A 385 -11.66 -25.53 -31.38
C SER A 385 -10.69 -24.79 -32.30
N LEU A 386 -9.43 -25.23 -32.36
CA LEU A 386 -8.53 -24.96 -33.48
C LEU A 386 -7.74 -26.23 -33.77
N CYS A 387 -8.14 -26.86 -34.86
CA CYS A 387 -7.46 -27.95 -35.53
C CYS A 387 -6.14 -27.44 -36.11
N PHE A 388 -5.00 -28.01 -35.72
CA PHE A 388 -3.77 -27.88 -36.51
C PHE A 388 -2.98 -29.20 -36.50
N GLN A 389 -2.84 -29.77 -37.69
CA GLN A 389 -2.11 -30.98 -38.02
C GLN A 389 -0.59 -30.81 -37.86
N LYS A 390 0.06 -31.87 -37.36
CA LYS A 390 1.37 -32.44 -37.74
C LYS A 390 2.51 -31.50 -38.18
N LYS A 391 3.60 -31.55 -37.40
CA LYS A 391 5.06 -31.65 -37.73
C LYS A 391 5.96 -30.52 -37.15
N CYS A 392 6.80 -30.93 -36.19
CA CYS A 392 8.24 -30.65 -35.99
C CYS A 392 8.57 -30.49 -34.49
N PRO A 393 9.54 -31.23 -33.90
CA PRO A 393 9.71 -31.28 -32.43
C PRO A 393 10.58 -30.15 -31.83
N ASP A 394 11.28 -29.34 -32.63
CA ASP A 394 12.35 -28.47 -32.10
C ASP A 394 11.96 -27.00 -31.88
N THR A 395 10.73 -26.60 -32.18
CA THR A 395 10.25 -25.21 -32.01
C THR A 395 9.30 -25.02 -30.82
N GLU A 396 8.88 -26.10 -30.16
CA GLU A 396 7.92 -26.03 -29.05
C GLU A 396 8.58 -25.70 -27.69
N MET A 397 9.84 -26.10 -27.50
CA MET A 397 10.59 -25.77 -26.27
C MET A 397 11.00 -24.29 -26.21
N THR A 398 11.37 -23.70 -27.35
CA THR A 398 11.76 -22.28 -27.45
C THR A 398 10.56 -21.34 -27.32
N MET A 399 9.39 -21.71 -27.84
CA MET A 399 8.15 -20.92 -27.63
C MET A 399 7.61 -21.01 -26.20
N ARG A 400 7.72 -22.16 -25.53
CA ARG A 400 7.31 -22.28 -24.12
C ARG A 400 8.28 -21.55 -23.18
N ALA A 401 9.58 -21.61 -23.46
CA ALA A 401 10.58 -20.85 -22.71
C ALA A 401 10.40 -19.33 -22.88
N THR A 402 10.15 -18.85 -24.10
CA THR A 402 9.89 -17.42 -24.34
C THR A 402 8.56 -16.97 -23.73
N ALA A 403 7.49 -17.76 -23.78
CA ALA A 403 6.21 -17.41 -23.14
C ALA A 403 6.30 -17.36 -21.60
N ILE A 404 7.06 -18.28 -20.98
CA ILE A 404 7.31 -18.27 -19.53
C ILE A 404 8.21 -17.09 -19.14
N THR A 405 9.22 -16.77 -19.96
CA THR A 405 10.11 -15.62 -19.72
C THR A 405 9.36 -14.30 -19.90
N LEU A 406 8.45 -14.21 -20.88
CA LEU A 406 7.59 -13.05 -21.10
C LEU A 406 6.56 -12.89 -19.97
N MET A 407 5.97 -13.99 -19.47
CA MET A 407 5.10 -13.95 -18.29
C MET A 407 5.87 -13.52 -17.04
N LEU A 408 7.08 -14.05 -16.80
CA LEU A 408 7.92 -13.66 -15.67
C LEU A 408 8.35 -12.19 -15.74
N LEU A 409 8.69 -11.70 -16.93
CA LEU A 409 9.00 -10.29 -17.18
C LEU A 409 7.77 -9.39 -17.02
N LEU A 410 6.59 -9.81 -17.48
CA LEU A 410 5.34 -9.07 -17.29
C LEU A 410 4.92 -9.02 -15.81
N THR A 411 5.11 -10.12 -15.06
CA THR A 411 4.91 -10.13 -13.60
C THR A 411 5.96 -9.30 -12.87
N ALA A 412 7.22 -9.28 -13.34
CA ALA A 412 8.27 -8.46 -12.74
C ALA A 412 8.08 -6.96 -13.02
N VAL A 413 7.59 -6.57 -14.19
CA VAL A 413 7.32 -5.17 -14.57
C VAL A 413 6.08 -4.64 -13.86
N THR A 414 5.01 -5.43 -13.76
CA THR A 414 3.82 -5.07 -12.98
C THR A 414 4.09 -5.01 -11.48
N PHE A 415 4.95 -5.89 -10.96
CA PHE A 415 5.33 -5.91 -9.55
C PHE A 415 6.36 -4.82 -9.19
N ALA A 416 7.31 -4.50 -10.09
CA ALA A 416 8.20 -3.36 -9.93
C ALA A 416 7.42 -2.03 -9.90
N GLY A 417 6.36 -1.89 -10.70
CA GLY A 417 5.47 -0.73 -10.66
C GLY A 417 4.72 -0.58 -9.33
N ILE A 418 4.28 -1.69 -8.71
CA ILE A 418 3.59 -1.69 -7.41
C ILE A 418 4.58 -1.40 -6.26
N VAL A 419 5.79 -1.96 -6.32
CA VAL A 419 6.84 -1.71 -5.32
C VAL A 419 7.37 -0.28 -5.41
N LEU A 420 7.52 0.28 -6.62
CA LEU A 420 7.90 1.68 -6.81
C LEU A 420 6.79 2.65 -6.35
N SER A 421 5.52 2.31 -6.56
CA SER A 421 4.38 3.09 -6.02
C SER A 421 4.31 3.06 -4.49
N LEU A 422 4.63 1.93 -3.86
CA LEU A 422 4.71 1.81 -2.40
C LEU A 422 5.91 2.57 -1.82
N ILE A 423 7.04 2.62 -2.53
CA ILE A 423 8.24 3.35 -2.12
C ILE A 423 8.08 4.87 -2.30
N ASP A 424 7.50 5.31 -3.42
CA ASP A 424 7.20 6.73 -3.69
C ASP A 424 6.10 7.27 -2.72
N SER A 425 5.37 6.40 -2.01
CA SER A 425 4.41 6.77 -0.95
C SER A 425 5.06 6.98 0.44
N PHE A 426 6.36 6.72 0.59
CA PHE A 426 7.14 6.91 1.82
C PHE A 426 8.15 8.07 1.74
N THR A 427 8.12 8.84 0.65
CA THR A 427 9.00 9.99 0.36
C THR A 427 8.19 11.23 0.05
#